data_AF-A0A518E015-F1
#
_entry.id   AF-A0A518E015-F1
#
_cell.length_a   1.000
_cell.length_b   1.000
_cell.length_c   1.000
_cell.angle_alpha   90.00
_cell.angle_beta   90.00
_cell.angle_gamma   90.00
#
_symmetry.space_group_name_H-M   'P 1'
#
loop_
_entity.id
_entity.type
_entity.pdbx_description
1 polymer ?
#
loop_
_entity_poly.entity_id
_entity_poly.type
_entity_poly.pdbx_seq_one_letter_code
_entity_poly.pdbx_strand_id
1 'polypeptide(L)'
;MPRQSWLDDSAQTPVIDDYAQKLTSYVDAMADGKIEEHELESQEQRLVALMKEVEPLLDDAQHAKVTELLCEMTAYNLMRIVQMASEHRGTTVWRP
;
A
#
# COMPACT_ATOMS: atom_id res chain seq x y z
N MET A 1 7.11 -16.19 15.45
CA MET A 1 5.87 -15.42 15.69
C MET A 1 4.76 -16.03 14.83
N PRO A 2 3.49 -16.03 15.27
CA PRO A 2 2.39 -16.49 14.44
C PRO A 2 2.30 -15.65 13.15
N ARG A 3 1.90 -16.27 12.02
CA ARG A 3 1.75 -15.55 10.74
C ARG A 3 0.66 -14.49 10.90
N GLN A 4 0.98 -13.25 10.56
CA GLN A 4 0.04 -12.15 10.58
C GLN A 4 -0.91 -12.28 9.38
N SER A 5 -2.21 -12.35 9.64
CA SER A 5 -3.24 -12.45 8.60
C SER A 5 -3.26 -11.19 7.74
N TRP A 6 -3.45 -11.32 6.44
CA TRP A 6 -3.64 -10.19 5.51
C TRP A 6 -5.09 -9.69 5.48
N LEU A 7 -6.01 -10.39 6.14
CA LEU A 7 -7.43 -10.08 6.22
C LEU A 7 -7.86 -9.81 7.65
N ASP A 8 -8.83 -8.91 7.81
CA ASP A 8 -9.61 -8.82 9.05
C ASP A 8 -10.55 -10.03 9.14
N ASP A 9 -10.47 -10.79 10.23
CA ASP A 9 -11.29 -11.98 10.45
C ASP A 9 -12.81 -11.68 10.47
N SER A 10 -13.20 -10.45 10.80
CA SER A 10 -14.59 -10.02 10.93
C SER A 10 -15.14 -9.32 9.68
N ALA A 11 -14.34 -8.48 9.03
CA ALA A 11 -14.79 -7.67 7.89
C ALA A 11 -14.44 -8.27 6.52
N GLN A 12 -13.55 -9.28 6.47
CA GLN A 12 -13.01 -9.85 5.23
C GLN A 12 -12.40 -8.79 4.28
N THR A 13 -11.97 -7.67 4.85
CA THR A 13 -11.29 -6.59 4.14
C THR A 13 -9.78 -6.75 4.28
N PRO A 14 -8.99 -6.32 3.27
CA PRO A 14 -7.54 -6.25 3.40
C PRO A 14 -7.14 -5.31 4.55
N VAL A 15 -6.28 -5.79 5.46
CA VAL A 15 -5.70 -4.99 6.57
C VAL A 15 -4.21 -4.73 6.38
N ILE A 16 -3.68 -5.08 5.21
CA ILE A 16 -2.27 -4.89 4.88
C ILE A 16 -1.86 -3.41 4.88
N ASP A 17 -2.80 -2.52 4.53
CA ASP A 17 -2.62 -1.06 4.59
C ASP A 17 -2.39 -0.59 6.04
N ASP A 18 -3.06 -1.18 7.01
CA ASP A 18 -2.89 -0.86 8.44
C ASP A 18 -1.52 -1.31 8.96
N TYR A 19 -0.91 -2.30 8.31
CA TYR A 19 0.45 -2.73 8.60
C TYR A 19 1.45 -1.80 7.94
N ALA A 20 1.17 -1.30 6.73
CA ALA A 20 1.97 -0.29 6.06
C ALA A 20 2.05 1.01 6.87
N GLN A 21 0.94 1.43 7.49
CA GLN A 21 0.90 2.58 8.40
C GLN A 21 1.76 2.42 9.67
N LYS A 22 2.14 1.20 10.01
CA LYS A 22 3.01 0.89 11.15
C LYS A 22 4.48 0.76 10.74
N LEU A 23 4.81 0.84 9.45
CA LEU A 23 6.19 0.89 9.00
C LEU A 23 6.80 2.21 9.45
N THR A 24 7.87 2.16 10.25
CA THR A 24 8.57 3.34 10.73
C THR A 24 8.93 4.27 9.58
N SER A 25 9.36 3.72 8.43
CA SER A 25 9.68 4.50 7.25
C SER A 25 8.49 5.23 6.61
N TYR A 26 7.28 4.71 6.77
CA TYR A 26 6.06 5.39 6.33
C TYR A 26 5.63 6.47 7.34
N VAL A 27 5.71 6.17 8.63
CA VAL A 27 5.40 7.13 9.71
C VAL A 27 6.33 8.34 9.62
N ASP A 28 7.63 8.12 9.42
CA ASP A 28 8.62 9.18 9.33
C ASP A 28 8.39 10.07 8.09
N ALA A 29 8.19 9.46 6.91
CA ALA A 29 7.95 10.19 5.66
C ALA A 29 6.59 10.92 5.60
N MET A 30 5.67 10.57 6.49
CA MET A 30 4.36 11.23 6.60
C MET A 30 4.29 12.24 7.73
N ALA A 31 5.34 12.37 8.56
CA ALA A 31 5.31 13.12 9.80
C ALA A 31 5.08 14.63 9.61
N ASP A 32 5.60 15.21 8.53
CA ASP A 32 5.47 16.63 8.19
C ASP A 32 4.40 16.90 7.12
N GLY A 33 3.73 15.85 6.65
CA GLY A 33 2.71 15.88 5.61
C GLY A 33 3.25 16.11 4.19
N LYS A 34 4.56 15.99 3.96
CA LYS A 34 5.19 16.15 2.65
C LYS A 34 6.18 15.03 2.39
N ILE A 35 5.89 14.20 1.39
CA ILE A 35 6.84 13.19 0.93
C ILE A 35 7.86 13.88 0.02
N GLU A 36 9.13 13.87 0.43
CA GLU A 36 10.26 14.31 -0.38
C GLU A 36 10.69 13.24 -1.39
N GLU A 37 11.36 13.66 -2.47
CA GLU A 37 11.82 12.77 -3.54
C GLU A 37 12.73 11.65 -3.00
N HIS A 38 13.67 11.99 -2.12
CA HIS A 38 14.60 11.04 -1.53
C HIS A 38 13.93 10.00 -0.61
N GLU A 39 12.80 10.35 0.01
CA GLU A 39 12.02 9.44 0.87
C GLU A 39 11.26 8.41 0.02
N LEU A 40 10.72 8.87 -1.11
CA LEU A 40 10.07 8.02 -2.10
C LEU A 40 11.08 7.05 -2.74
N GLU A 41 12.24 7.55 -3.16
CA GLU A 41 13.34 6.71 -3.68
C GLU A 41 13.77 5.66 -2.65
N SER A 42 13.90 6.04 -1.38
CA SER A 42 14.26 5.13 -0.30
C SER A 42 13.20 4.03 -0.10
N GLN A 43 11.91 4.36 -0.24
CA GLN A 43 10.82 3.39 -0.19
C GLN A 43 10.84 2.43 -1.39
N GLU A 44 11.09 2.96 -2.60
CA GLU A 44 11.24 2.14 -3.81
C GLU A 44 12.41 1.16 -3.67
N GLN A 45 13.56 1.61 -3.17
CA GLN A 45 14.73 0.75 -2.96
C GLN A 45 14.42 -0.41 -2.02
N ARG A 46 13.70 -0.16 -0.92
CA ARG A 46 13.25 -1.22 0.01
C ARG A 46 12.30 -2.20 -0.67
N LEU A 47 11.34 -1.70 -1.44
CA LEU A 47 10.39 -2.53 -2.18
C LEU A 47 11.12 -3.44 -3.19
N VAL A 48 12.01 -2.87 -3.99
CA VAL A 48 12.78 -3.62 -5.00
C VAL A 48 13.67 -4.68 -4.36
N ALA A 49 14.31 -4.36 -3.23
CA ALA A 49 15.13 -5.33 -2.49
C ALA A 49 14.28 -6.53 -2.03
N LEU A 50 13.11 -6.27 -1.44
CA LEU A 50 12.19 -7.33 -1.00
C LEU A 50 11.66 -8.16 -2.15
N MET A 51 11.28 -7.53 -3.27
CA MET A 51 10.81 -8.27 -4.45
C MET A 51 11.88 -9.23 -4.97
N LYS A 52 13.14 -8.78 -5.07
CA LYS A 52 14.27 -9.62 -5.50
C LYS A 52 14.58 -10.77 -4.54
N GLU A 53 14.32 -10.59 -3.25
CA GLU A 53 14.50 -11.64 -2.25
C GLU A 53 13.37 -12.67 -2.28
N VAL A 54 12.12 -12.22 -2.43
CA VAL A 54 10.93 -13.07 -2.33
C VAL A 54 10.62 -13.80 -3.63
N GLU A 55 10.76 -13.14 -4.78
CA GLU A 55 10.37 -13.69 -6.08
C GLU A 55 11.01 -15.06 -6.39
N PRO A 56 12.32 -15.29 -6.15
CA PRO A 56 12.95 -16.58 -6.42
C PRO A 56 12.55 -17.71 -5.46
N LEU A 57 11.89 -17.39 -4.34
CA LEU A 57 11.43 -18.39 -3.35
C LEU A 57 10.08 -19.00 -3.74
N LEU A 58 9.41 -18.43 -4.74
CA LEU A 58 8.11 -18.87 -5.23
C LEU A 58 8.29 -19.80 -6.41
N ASP A 59 7.58 -20.93 -6.40
CA ASP A 59 7.40 -21.70 -7.64
C ASP A 59 6.49 -20.95 -8.64
N ASP A 60 6.44 -21.42 -9.90
CA ASP A 60 5.67 -20.74 -10.96
C ASP A 60 4.19 -20.51 -10.59
N ALA A 61 3.56 -21.45 -9.88
CA ALA A 61 2.16 -21.35 -9.50
C ALA A 61 1.95 -20.35 -8.35
N GLN A 62 2.85 -20.36 -7.38
CA GLN A 62 2.89 -19.39 -6.28
C GLN A 62 3.18 -17.98 -6.79
N HIS A 63 4.16 -17.83 -7.69
CA HIS A 63 4.52 -16.58 -8.33
C HIS A 63 3.33 -15.97 -9.05
N ALA A 64 2.64 -16.76 -9.88
CA ALA A 64 1.45 -16.29 -10.60
C ALA A 64 0.37 -15.77 -9.65
N LYS A 65 0.12 -16.48 -8.53
CA LYS A 65 -0.88 -16.09 -7.53
C LYS A 65 -0.50 -14.85 -6.73
N VAL A 66 0.77 -14.74 -6.32
CA VAL A 66 1.28 -13.56 -5.62
C VAL A 66 1.28 -12.34 -6.54
N THR A 67 1.64 -12.52 -7.81
CA THR A 67 1.59 -11.45 -8.82
C THR A 67 0.17 -10.93 -9.01
N GLU A 68 -0.81 -11.83 -9.19
CA GLU A 68 -2.23 -11.48 -9.29
C GLU A 68 -2.68 -10.66 -8.06
N LEU A 69 -2.30 -11.11 -6.85
CA LEU A 69 -2.62 -10.41 -5.62
C LEU A 69 -1.98 -9.01 -5.53
N LEU A 70 -0.70 -8.85 -5.89
CA LEU A 70 -0.01 -7.56 -5.87
C LEU A 70 -0.65 -6.57 -6.85
N CYS A 71 -1.08 -7.06 -8.02
CA CYS A 71 -1.81 -6.26 -9.00
C CYS A 71 -3.15 -5.76 -8.45
N GLU A 72 -3.98 -6.66 -7.90
CA GLU A 72 -5.28 -6.31 -7.32
C GLU A 72 -5.14 -5.33 -6.15
N MET A 73 -4.14 -5.54 -5.28
CA MET A 73 -3.85 -4.65 -4.15
C MET A 73 -3.44 -3.25 -4.61
N THR A 74 -2.59 -3.17 -5.64
CA THR A 74 -2.18 -1.88 -6.23
C THR A 74 -3.38 -1.17 -6.85
N ALA A 75 -4.21 -1.88 -7.62
CA ALA A 75 -5.41 -1.34 -8.24
C ALA A 75 -6.40 -0.82 -7.18
N TYR A 76 -6.66 -1.61 -6.14
CA TYR A 76 -7.52 -1.23 -5.02
C TYR A 76 -7.04 0.04 -4.32
N ASN A 77 -5.73 0.13 -4.03
CA ASN A 77 -5.17 1.29 -3.34
C ASN A 77 -5.26 2.56 -4.20
N LEU A 78 -5.01 2.47 -5.51
CA LEU A 78 -5.21 3.59 -6.43
C LEU A 78 -6.69 4.02 -6.50
N MET A 79 -7.62 3.05 -6.57
CA MET A 79 -9.06 3.33 -6.55
C MET A 79 -9.48 4.04 -5.26
N ARG A 80 -8.98 3.61 -4.10
CA ARG A 80 -9.23 4.27 -2.81
C ARG A 80 -8.71 5.70 -2.78
N ILE A 81 -7.49 5.94 -3.25
CA ILE A 81 -6.91 7.29 -3.32
C ILE A 81 -7.79 8.21 -4.19
N VAL A 82 -8.24 7.73 -5.35
CA VAL A 82 -9.12 8.49 -6.26
C VAL A 82 -10.49 8.76 -5.63
N GLN A 83 -11.07 7.77 -4.94
CA GLN A 83 -12.33 7.93 -4.21
C GLN A 83 -12.19 9.02 -3.14
N MET A 84 -11.18 8.92 -2.28
CA MET A 84 -10.91 9.89 -1.21
C MET A 84 -10.71 11.30 -1.78
N ALA A 85 -9.91 11.45 -2.85
CA ALA A 85 -9.71 12.74 -3.50
C ALA A 85 -10.99 13.33 -4.09
N SER A 86 -11.94 12.49 -4.53
CA SER A 86 -13.22 12.94 -5.09
C SER A 86 -14.22 13.37 -4.00
N GLU A 87 -14.25 12.68 -2.86
CA GLU A 87 -15.06 13.06 -1.70
C GLU A 87 -14.67 14.44 -1.15
N HIS A 88 -13.38 14.77 -1.14
CA HIS A 88 -12.87 16.07 -0.70
C HIS A 88 -13.14 17.22 -1.68
N ARG A 89 -13.42 16.93 -2.97
CA ARG A 89 -13.78 17.93 -3.99
C ARG A 89 -15.26 18.34 -3.95
N GLY A 90 -16.10 17.64 -3.20
CA GLY A 90 -17.55 17.85 -3.16
C GLY A 90 -18.05 19.09 -2.40
N THR A 91 -17.19 19.90 -1.76
CA THR A 91 -17.63 20.98 -0.85
C THR A 91 -17.33 22.41 -1.29
N THR A 92 -16.66 22.66 -2.42
CA THR A 92 -16.51 24.04 -2.94
C THR A 92 -17.73 24.45 -3.77
N VAL A 93 -18.86 24.70 -3.08
CA VAL A 93 -19.91 25.57 -3.61
C VAL A 93 -19.37 27.00 -3.54
N TRP A 94 -18.83 27.50 -4.64
CA TRP A 94 -18.54 28.92 -4.78
C TRP A 94 -19.85 29.70 -4.65
N ARG A 95 -19.93 30.59 -3.66
CA ARG A 95 -20.98 31.61 -3.55
C ARG A 95 -20.38 32.95 -4.01
N PRO A 96 -20.99 33.64 -4.99
CA PRO A 96 -20.57 34.96 -5.44
C PRO A 96 -20.56 36.01 -4.33
#